data_AF-A0A672UY39-F1
#
_entry.id   AF-A0A672UY39-F1
#
_cell.length_a   1.000
_cell.length_b   1.000
_cell.length_c   1.000
_cell.angle_alpha   90.00
_cell.angle_beta   90.00
_cell.angle_gamma   90.00
#
_symmetry.space_group_name_H-M   'P 1'
#
loop_
_entity.id
_entity.type
_entity.pdbx_description
1 polymer ?
#
loop_
_entity_poly.entity_id
_entity_poly.type
_entity_poly.pdbx_seq_one_letter_code
_entity_poly.pdbx_strand_id
1 'polypeptide(L)'
;MRRQQLSSARGAGRPTGAAGEGGRHRGAAGGSGGGQRSARPPFPLLLAVPLPAAARLTLFRTAGLKGTAMSAVISDSRPNPSCKIMTFRPSMDEFREFNKYLVYMESQGAHRAGVAKVIPPKEWKPRKHYDDIEDLVIPAPIQQMVTGQSGLFTQYNIQKKPMTVKEFKQLANSTKYCTPRYIDYEDLERKYWRNLTFVAPIYGADINGSIYDEVCLAFYEVYFFQPFFKGYCT
;
A
#
# COMPACT_ATOMS: atom_id res chain seq x y z
N MET A 1 -27.28 21.00 -39.65
CA MET A 1 -27.97 19.93 -40.42
C MET A 1 -28.41 18.87 -39.41
N ARG A 2 -29.59 18.92 -38.77
CA ARG A 2 -30.98 18.69 -39.22
C ARG A 2 -31.26 17.27 -39.77
N ARG A 3 -31.95 16.46 -38.93
CA ARG A 3 -32.89 15.32 -39.18
C ARG A 3 -32.29 14.07 -39.86
N GLN A 4 -32.62 12.85 -39.46
CA GLN A 4 -33.99 12.28 -39.43
C GLN A 4 -34.26 11.25 -38.32
N GLN A 5 -35.53 11.25 -37.88
CA GLN A 5 -36.27 10.17 -37.21
C GLN A 5 -36.86 9.20 -38.25
N LEU A 6 -37.24 7.99 -37.81
CA LEU A 6 -38.47 7.19 -38.09
C LEU A 6 -38.43 6.02 -37.05
N SER A 7 -39.24 5.89 -35.98
CA SER A 7 -40.67 5.47 -35.84
C SER A 7 -41.06 4.24 -36.69
N SER A 8 -41.88 3.24 -36.33
CA SER A 8 -42.61 2.76 -35.13
C SER A 8 -43.50 1.58 -35.61
N ALA A 9 -43.67 0.49 -34.82
CA ALA A 9 -44.87 -0.38 -34.74
C ALA A 9 -44.62 -1.45 -33.64
N ARG A 10 -45.28 -1.54 -32.47
CA ARG A 10 -46.69 -1.82 -32.04
C ARG A 10 -47.23 -3.24 -32.32
N GLY A 11 -47.67 -3.90 -31.23
CA GLY A 11 -48.67 -5.01 -31.17
C GLY A 11 -48.16 -6.26 -30.42
N ALA A 12 -48.32 -6.43 -29.10
CA ALA A 12 -49.52 -6.74 -28.29
C ALA A 12 -49.94 -8.24 -28.28
N GLY A 13 -50.05 -8.84 -27.07
CA GLY A 13 -50.80 -10.09 -26.86
C GLY A 13 -50.35 -10.96 -25.67
N ARG A 14 -51.04 -10.84 -24.54
CA ARG A 14 -51.05 -11.75 -23.38
C ARG A 14 -52.51 -12.20 -23.17
N PRO A 15 -52.79 -13.43 -22.74
CA PRO A 15 -53.60 -13.68 -21.51
C PRO A 15 -53.05 -14.90 -20.71
N THR A 16 -52.98 -15.03 -19.38
CA THR A 16 -53.89 -14.99 -18.19
C THR A 16 -54.88 -16.16 -18.03
N GLY A 17 -54.80 -16.85 -16.86
CA GLY A 17 -55.82 -17.70 -16.19
C GLY A 17 -55.32 -19.11 -15.83
N ALA A 18 -54.94 -19.46 -14.58
CA ALA A 18 -55.78 -19.85 -13.40
C ALA A 18 -56.35 -21.29 -13.51
N ALA A 19 -56.46 -22.18 -12.52
CA ALA A 19 -56.16 -22.27 -11.09
C ALA A 19 -56.39 -23.72 -10.57
N GLY A 20 -55.94 -24.03 -9.35
CA GLY A 20 -56.49 -25.05 -8.42
C GLY A 20 -55.64 -26.30 -8.17
N GLU A 21 -55.60 -26.95 -6.99
CA GLU A 21 -55.96 -26.64 -5.59
C GLU A 21 -55.54 -27.87 -4.72
N GLY A 22 -55.24 -27.66 -3.42
CA GLY A 22 -55.24 -28.70 -2.37
C GLY A 22 -53.88 -29.35 -2.01
N GLY A 23 -53.44 -29.50 -0.76
CA GLY A 23 -54.11 -29.32 0.52
C GLY A 23 -53.17 -29.37 1.73
N ARG A 24 -53.74 -28.93 2.85
CA ARG A 24 -53.27 -28.67 4.22
C ARG A 24 -52.48 -29.80 4.91
N HIS A 25 -51.60 -29.44 5.84
CA HIS A 25 -51.69 -29.92 7.23
C HIS A 25 -51.05 -28.94 8.25
N ARG A 26 -51.69 -28.90 9.43
CA ARG A 26 -51.55 -27.95 10.56
C ARG A 26 -50.36 -28.28 11.49
N GLY A 27 -49.87 -27.28 12.21
CA GLY A 27 -49.13 -27.43 13.47
C GLY A 27 -48.77 -26.06 14.06
N ALA A 28 -49.17 -25.79 15.30
CA ALA A 28 -49.25 -24.47 15.92
C ALA A 28 -48.28 -24.31 17.12
N ALA A 29 -48.21 -23.06 17.61
CA ALA A 29 -47.59 -22.57 18.85
C ALA A 29 -46.04 -22.54 18.84
N GLY A 30 -45.33 -21.55 19.38
CA GLY A 30 -45.65 -20.41 20.24
C GLY A 30 -44.35 -20.12 21.01
N GLY A 31 -43.95 -18.85 21.15
CA GLY A 31 -42.69 -18.54 21.86
C GLY A 31 -42.21 -17.11 21.69
N SER A 32 -42.74 -16.23 22.54
CA SER A 32 -42.24 -14.89 22.81
C SER A 32 -40.81 -14.94 23.35
N GLY A 33 -39.93 -14.08 22.82
CA GLY A 33 -38.54 -13.99 23.25
C GLY A 33 -37.91 -12.68 22.79
N GLY A 34 -38.24 -11.59 23.49
CA GLY A 34 -37.55 -10.32 23.35
C GLY A 34 -36.10 -10.42 23.82
N GLY A 35 -35.16 -10.47 22.87
CA GLY A 35 -33.73 -10.40 23.11
C GLY A 35 -33.24 -8.96 22.98
N GLN A 36 -32.88 -8.37 24.13
CA GLN A 36 -32.41 -7.00 24.30
C GLN A 36 -31.19 -6.69 23.42
N ARG A 37 -31.24 -5.54 22.75
CA ARG A 37 -30.06 -4.88 22.18
C ARG A 37 -29.14 -4.51 23.34
N SER A 38 -27.99 -5.18 23.49
CA SER A 38 -26.97 -4.77 24.44
C SER A 38 -26.31 -3.48 23.93
N ALA A 39 -26.79 -2.35 24.42
CA ALA A 39 -26.09 -1.07 24.31
C ALA A 39 -24.76 -1.20 25.08
N ARG A 40 -23.64 -1.08 24.36
CA ARG A 40 -22.32 -0.94 24.97
C ARG A 40 -22.27 0.43 25.69
N PRO A 41 -21.71 0.52 26.91
CA PRO A 41 -21.55 1.80 27.58
C PRO A 41 -20.53 2.65 26.81
N PRO A 42 -20.73 3.98 26.73
CA PRO A 42 -19.75 4.86 26.11
C PRO A 42 -18.49 4.91 26.97
N PHE A 43 -17.33 4.76 26.30
CA PHE A 43 -16.01 5.02 26.89
C PHE A 43 -15.96 6.42 27.49
N PRO A 44 -15.39 6.62 28.69
CA PRO A 44 -15.23 7.95 29.25
C PRO A 44 -14.23 8.75 28.40
N LEU A 45 -14.66 9.94 27.95
CA LEU A 45 -13.79 10.97 27.40
C LEU A 45 -12.68 11.28 28.41
N LEU A 46 -11.43 10.96 28.06
CA LEU A 46 -10.28 11.46 28.77
C LEU A 46 -10.11 12.94 28.38
N LEU A 47 -10.31 13.84 29.36
CA LEU A 47 -10.01 15.26 29.19
C LEU A 47 -8.52 15.43 28.85
N ALA A 48 -8.26 16.03 27.69
CA ALA A 48 -6.96 16.60 27.38
C ALA A 48 -6.72 17.80 28.30
N VAL A 49 -5.75 17.68 29.20
CA VAL A 49 -5.21 18.83 29.94
C VAL A 49 -4.25 19.57 29.00
N PRO A 50 -4.47 20.86 28.69
CA PRO A 50 -3.56 21.62 27.86
C PRO A 50 -2.29 21.95 28.64
N LEU A 51 -1.14 21.54 28.11
CA LEU A 51 0.19 21.90 28.62
C LEU A 51 0.51 23.34 28.18
N PRO A 52 0.82 24.27 29.09
CA PRO A 52 1.12 25.64 28.70
C PRO A 52 2.54 25.75 28.11
N ALA A 53 2.61 26.34 26.91
CA ALA A 53 3.84 26.77 26.27
C ALA A 53 4.44 27.98 27.02
N ALA A 54 5.42 27.74 27.89
CA ALA A 54 6.48 28.68 28.25
C ALA A 54 7.30 28.14 29.44
N ALA A 55 8.48 27.58 29.19
CA ALA A 55 9.56 27.64 30.17
C ALA A 55 10.94 27.40 29.54
N ARG A 56 11.54 28.53 29.16
CA ARG A 56 12.89 28.93 29.56
C ARG A 56 14.08 28.21 28.91
N LEU A 57 14.46 28.79 27.77
CA LEU A 57 15.84 29.13 27.46
C LEU A 57 16.53 29.84 28.65
N THR A 58 17.87 29.71 28.70
CA THR A 58 18.87 30.47 29.48
C THR A 58 19.31 29.88 30.82
N LEU A 59 20.37 29.06 30.80
CA LEU A 59 21.50 29.22 31.72
C LEU A 59 22.76 28.52 31.18
N PHE A 60 23.67 29.27 30.59
CA PHE A 60 25.12 29.15 30.84
C PHE A 60 25.75 30.47 30.42
N ARG A 61 26.20 31.23 31.42
CA ARG A 61 26.92 32.50 31.26
C ARG A 61 28.41 32.22 31.45
N THR A 62 29.20 32.87 30.58
CA THR A 62 30.60 33.32 30.75
C THR A 62 31.73 32.30 30.89
N ALA A 63 32.53 32.21 29.83
CA ALA A 63 33.96 32.54 29.90
C ALA A 63 34.39 33.17 28.55
N GLY A 64 34.91 34.39 28.61
CA GLY A 64 35.37 35.13 27.43
C GLY A 64 36.79 34.75 27.05
N LEU A 65 37.00 34.51 25.76
CA LEU A 65 38.29 34.62 25.09
C LEU A 65 38.04 35.28 23.73
N LYS A 66 38.75 36.38 23.50
CA LYS A 66 38.75 37.14 22.24
C LYS A 66 39.34 36.25 21.15
N GLY A 67 38.52 35.89 20.17
CA GLY A 67 38.92 35.19 18.96
C GLY A 67 38.20 35.79 17.78
N THR A 68 38.98 36.28 16.81
CA THR A 68 38.60 36.90 15.54
C THR A 68 37.40 36.22 14.89
N ALA A 69 36.30 36.96 14.71
CA ALA A 69 35.15 36.48 13.96
C ALA A 69 35.48 36.43 12.46
N MET A 70 35.97 35.28 12.00
CA MET A 70 35.86 34.90 10.60
C MET A 70 34.37 34.72 10.32
N SER A 71 33.80 35.58 9.49
CA SER A 71 32.44 35.42 8.96
C SER A 71 32.42 34.15 8.12
N ALA A 72 32.16 33.01 8.78
CA ALA A 72 31.81 31.78 8.11
C ALA A 72 30.42 32.01 7.52
N VAL A 73 30.38 32.25 6.22
CA VAL A 73 29.20 32.00 5.40
C VAL A 73 28.88 30.51 5.54
N ILE A 74 28.11 30.15 6.57
CA ILE A 74 27.38 28.89 6.59
C ILE A 74 26.40 29.01 5.43
N SER A 75 26.70 28.34 4.32
CA SER A 75 25.74 28.16 3.26
C SER A 75 24.56 27.39 3.85
N ASP A 76 23.50 28.12 4.21
CA ASP A 76 22.23 27.63 4.77
C ASP A 76 21.39 26.89 3.71
N SER A 77 22.03 26.04 2.91
CA SER A 77 21.34 25.20 1.95
C SER A 77 21.10 23.84 2.58
N ARG A 78 19.89 23.67 3.14
CA ARG A 78 19.37 22.35 3.54
C ARG A 78 19.62 21.33 2.41
N PRO A 79 20.20 20.15 2.71
CA PRO A 79 20.43 19.12 1.70
C PRO A 79 19.15 18.75 0.94
N ASN A 80 19.28 18.44 -0.35
CA ASN A 80 18.17 18.13 -1.27
C ASN A 80 17.03 19.17 -1.27
N PRO A 81 17.29 20.44 -1.61
CA PRO A 81 16.27 21.52 -1.58
C PRO A 81 15.07 21.26 -2.50
N SER A 82 15.27 20.50 -3.58
CA SER A 82 14.23 20.15 -4.56
C SER A 82 13.43 18.88 -4.22
N CYS A 83 13.69 18.25 -3.07
CA CYS A 83 13.02 17.03 -2.62
C CYS A 83 13.02 15.90 -3.68
N LYS A 84 14.10 15.78 -4.45
CA LYS A 84 14.23 14.73 -5.47
C LYS A 84 14.46 13.37 -4.83
N ILE A 85 13.90 12.32 -5.44
CA ILE A 85 14.18 10.93 -5.08
C ILE A 85 15.66 10.66 -5.32
N MET A 86 16.36 10.21 -4.28
CA MET A 86 17.80 9.94 -4.33
C MET A 86 18.07 8.45 -4.54
N THR A 87 19.14 8.12 -5.26
CA THR A 87 19.62 6.74 -5.45
C THR A 87 21.00 6.58 -4.82
N PHE A 88 21.13 5.62 -3.90
CA PHE A 88 22.36 5.29 -3.16
C PHE A 88 22.95 3.96 -3.62
N ARG A 89 24.28 3.85 -3.59
CA ARG A 89 25.05 2.68 -4.02
C ARG A 89 26.17 2.40 -3.01
N PRO A 90 25.84 1.87 -1.81
CA PRO A 90 26.83 1.61 -0.77
C PRO A 90 27.88 0.59 -1.21
N SER A 91 29.05 0.70 -0.62
CA SER A 91 30.03 -0.39 -0.52
C SER A 91 29.57 -1.48 0.44
N MET A 92 30.22 -2.66 0.44
CA MET A 92 29.90 -3.74 1.39
C MET A 92 30.06 -3.32 2.85
N ASP A 93 31.03 -2.45 3.16
CA ASP A 93 31.27 -1.98 4.53
C ASP A 93 30.18 -1.01 5.00
N GLU A 94 29.74 -0.11 4.12
CA GLU A 94 28.61 0.78 4.40
C GLU A 94 27.29 0.02 4.49
N PHE A 95 27.11 -1.00 3.65
CA PHE A 95 25.87 -1.78 3.57
C PHE A 95 25.67 -2.72 4.77
N ARG A 96 26.74 -3.07 5.49
CA ARG A 96 26.65 -3.93 6.68
C ARG A 96 25.88 -3.26 7.82
N GLU A 97 26.05 -1.95 7.99
CA GLU A 97 25.51 -1.18 9.12
C GLU A 97 24.24 -0.42 8.72
N PHE A 98 23.09 -1.10 8.69
CA PHE A 98 21.81 -0.53 8.22
C PHE A 98 21.48 0.82 8.88
N ASN A 99 21.45 0.87 10.21
CA ASN A 99 21.07 2.08 10.95
C ASN A 99 22.01 3.26 10.66
N LYS A 100 23.31 2.98 10.55
CA LYS A 100 24.32 3.99 10.20
C LYS A 100 24.09 4.51 8.78
N TYR A 101 23.80 3.62 7.83
CA TYR A 101 23.54 4.02 6.45
C TYR A 101 22.23 4.79 6.30
N LEU A 102 21.20 4.47 7.09
CA LEU A 102 19.95 5.23 7.16
C LEU A 102 20.20 6.67 7.59
N VAL A 103 20.91 6.87 8.70
CA VAL A 103 21.29 8.22 9.19
C VAL A 103 22.10 8.99 8.15
N TYR A 104 23.01 8.31 7.44
CA TYR A 104 23.76 8.92 6.33
C TYR A 104 22.83 9.38 5.20
N MET A 105 21.89 8.54 4.73
CA MET A 105 20.93 8.92 3.70
C MET A 105 20.07 10.12 4.12
N GLU A 106 19.66 10.16 5.39
CA GLU A 106 18.92 11.30 5.95
C GLU A 106 19.76 12.58 5.98
N SER A 107 21.04 12.49 6.34
CA SER A 107 21.96 13.64 6.33
C SER A 107 22.18 14.21 4.92
N GLN A 108 22.01 13.39 3.87
CA GLN A 108 22.02 13.84 2.48
C GLN A 108 20.67 14.45 2.02
N GLY A 109 19.63 14.41 2.86
CA GLY A 109 18.30 14.94 2.57
C GLY A 109 17.37 13.98 1.83
N ALA A 110 17.63 12.66 1.86
CA ALA A 110 16.81 11.67 1.15
C ALA A 110 15.36 11.61 1.66
N HIS A 111 15.18 11.73 2.99
CA HIS A 111 13.87 11.72 3.65
C HIS A 111 12.91 12.79 3.12
N ARG A 112 13.44 13.90 2.59
CA ARG A 112 12.63 15.00 2.06
C ARG A 112 11.80 14.63 0.82
N ALA A 113 12.21 13.60 0.09
CA ALA A 113 11.46 13.07 -1.06
C ALA A 113 10.36 12.08 -0.64
N GLY A 114 10.35 11.63 0.62
CA GLY A 114 9.47 10.56 1.11
C GLY A 114 9.85 9.15 0.66
N VAL A 115 10.72 9.01 -0.36
CA VAL A 115 11.23 7.74 -0.87
C VAL A 115 12.67 7.89 -1.34
N ALA A 116 13.46 6.83 -1.13
CA ALA A 116 14.83 6.71 -1.61
C ALA A 116 15.06 5.31 -2.19
N LYS A 117 15.96 5.21 -3.16
CA LYS A 117 16.39 3.93 -3.76
C LYS A 117 17.77 3.57 -3.25
N VAL A 118 17.95 2.36 -2.74
CA VAL A 118 19.26 1.79 -2.42
C VAL A 118 19.52 0.63 -3.37
N ILE A 119 20.64 0.66 -4.08
CA ILE A 119 21.09 -0.44 -4.93
C ILE A 119 22.21 -1.14 -4.16
N PRO A 120 22.02 -2.39 -3.71
CA PRO A 120 23.00 -3.08 -2.88
C PRO A 120 24.30 -3.34 -3.64
N PRO A 121 25.42 -3.60 -2.93
CA PRO A 121 26.66 -4.10 -3.53
C PRO A 121 26.40 -5.36 -4.37
N LYS A 122 27.14 -5.54 -5.46
CA LYS A 122 26.91 -6.63 -6.43
C LYS A 122 27.14 -8.02 -5.82
N GLU A 123 28.02 -8.09 -4.83
CA GLU A 123 28.42 -9.28 -4.11
C GLU A 123 27.35 -9.72 -3.11
N TRP A 124 26.50 -8.79 -2.66
CA TRP A 124 25.43 -9.08 -1.71
C TRP A 124 24.24 -9.75 -2.41
N LYS A 125 23.84 -10.91 -1.87
CA LYS A 125 22.63 -11.63 -2.30
C LYS A 125 21.84 -12.04 -1.05
N PRO A 126 20.53 -11.78 -0.98
CA PRO A 126 19.70 -12.16 0.16
C PRO A 126 19.44 -13.67 0.22
N ARG A 127 19.56 -14.36 -0.92
CA ARG A 127 19.37 -15.80 -1.08
C ARG A 127 20.18 -16.32 -2.27
N LYS A 128 20.53 -17.61 -2.25
CA LYS A 128 21.27 -18.29 -3.33
C LYS A 128 20.46 -18.50 -4.63
N HIS A 129 19.24 -19.04 -4.54
CA HIS A 129 18.35 -19.32 -5.70
C HIS A 129 16.87 -19.20 -5.30
N TYR A 130 15.94 -19.12 -6.26
CA TYR A 130 14.50 -18.99 -5.97
C TYR A 130 13.66 -20.17 -6.49
N ASP A 131 14.29 -21.31 -6.80
CA ASP A 131 13.62 -22.44 -7.44
C ASP A 131 12.61 -23.16 -6.52
N ASP A 132 12.74 -22.95 -5.21
CA ASP A 132 11.95 -23.57 -4.14
C ASP A 132 10.74 -22.74 -3.68
N ILE A 133 10.54 -21.54 -4.22
CA ILE A 133 9.46 -20.65 -3.76
C ILE A 133 8.10 -21.00 -4.36
N GLU A 134 8.06 -21.85 -5.39
CA GLU A 134 6.82 -22.15 -6.13
C GLU A 134 5.76 -22.85 -5.27
N ASP A 135 6.20 -23.61 -4.25
CA ASP A 135 5.32 -24.35 -3.33
C ASP A 135 4.80 -23.47 -2.17
N LEU A 136 5.28 -22.24 -2.04
CA LEU A 136 4.78 -21.31 -1.02
C LEU A 136 3.31 -20.99 -1.27
N VAL A 137 2.53 -20.89 -0.18
CA VAL A 137 1.11 -20.60 -0.23
C VAL A 137 0.86 -19.10 -0.05
N ILE A 138 0.04 -18.54 -0.92
CA ILE A 138 -0.59 -17.22 -0.79
C ILE A 138 -1.94 -17.45 -0.09
N PRO A 139 -2.09 -17.16 1.22
CA PRO A 139 -3.26 -17.58 1.98
C PRO A 139 -4.53 -16.82 1.60
N ALA A 140 -4.39 -15.54 1.24
CA ALA A 140 -5.52 -14.67 0.92
C ALA A 140 -5.19 -13.76 -0.28
N PRO A 141 -5.11 -14.29 -1.51
CA PRO A 141 -4.90 -13.47 -2.70
C PRO A 141 -6.06 -12.48 -2.84
N ILE A 142 -5.76 -11.25 -3.28
CA ILE A 142 -6.75 -10.18 -3.37
C ILE A 142 -6.93 -9.77 -4.83
N GLN A 143 -8.15 -9.86 -5.35
CA GLN A 143 -8.48 -9.23 -6.62
C GLN A 143 -8.72 -7.73 -6.42
N GLN A 144 -7.97 -6.91 -7.14
CA GLN A 144 -8.00 -5.45 -7.05
C GLN A 144 -8.95 -4.90 -8.09
N MET A 145 -10.16 -4.61 -7.68
CA MET A 145 -11.15 -4.01 -8.56
C MET A 145 -11.01 -2.49 -8.50
N VAL A 146 -10.93 -1.85 -9.64
CA VAL A 146 -10.74 -0.39 -9.72
C VAL A 146 -11.92 0.24 -10.46
N THR A 147 -12.45 1.32 -9.88
CA THR A 147 -13.48 2.17 -10.48
C THR A 147 -13.02 3.62 -10.48
N GLY A 148 -13.46 4.41 -11.45
CA GLY A 148 -13.09 5.81 -11.58
C GLY A 148 -12.71 6.16 -13.02
N GLN A 149 -12.34 7.42 -13.23
CA GLN A 149 -12.02 7.96 -14.55
C GLN A 149 -11.19 9.26 -14.42
N SER A 150 -10.59 9.69 -15.53
CA SER A 150 -9.84 10.95 -15.63
C SER A 150 -8.76 11.12 -14.55
N GLY A 151 -8.06 10.03 -14.21
CA GLY A 151 -6.96 10.05 -13.24
C GLY A 151 -7.39 9.92 -11.78
N LEU A 152 -8.69 9.89 -11.48
CA LEU A 152 -9.22 9.68 -10.13
C LEU A 152 -9.86 8.31 -10.01
N PHE A 153 -9.32 7.47 -9.13
CA PHE A 153 -9.73 6.09 -8.97
C PHE A 153 -9.93 5.70 -7.51
N THR A 154 -10.79 4.71 -7.31
CA THR A 154 -10.98 4.01 -6.04
C THR A 154 -10.79 2.52 -6.28
N GLN A 155 -9.95 1.90 -5.46
CA GLN A 155 -9.70 0.46 -5.49
C GLN A 155 -10.44 -0.22 -4.34
N TYR A 156 -11.10 -1.34 -4.63
CA TYR A 156 -11.66 -2.25 -3.63
C TYR A 156 -11.08 -3.66 -3.80
N ASN A 157 -10.95 -4.34 -2.66
CA ASN A 157 -10.21 -5.58 -2.54
C ASN A 157 -11.21 -6.74 -2.35
N ILE A 158 -11.19 -7.73 -3.25
CA ILE A 158 -12.00 -8.95 -3.15
C ILE A 158 -11.09 -10.14 -2.88
N GLN A 159 -11.16 -10.69 -1.68
CA GLN A 159 -10.39 -11.88 -1.31
C GLN A 159 -10.78 -13.08 -2.19
N LYS A 160 -9.77 -13.85 -2.62
CA LYS A 160 -9.90 -15.09 -3.39
C LYS A 160 -9.48 -16.29 -2.55
N LYS A 161 -9.71 -17.48 -3.10
CA LYS A 161 -9.27 -18.73 -2.50
C LYS A 161 -7.73 -18.76 -2.44
N PRO A 162 -7.14 -19.42 -1.42
CA PRO A 162 -5.70 -19.65 -1.36
C PRO A 162 -5.17 -20.26 -2.66
N MET A 163 -3.94 -19.92 -3.02
CA MET A 163 -3.22 -20.53 -4.14
C MET A 163 -1.72 -20.56 -3.85
N THR A 164 -1.00 -21.43 -4.54
CA THR A 164 0.46 -21.49 -4.51
C THR A 164 1.07 -20.36 -5.34
N VAL A 165 2.33 -20.03 -5.07
CA VAL A 165 3.11 -19.11 -5.91
C VAL A 165 3.23 -19.66 -7.34
N LYS A 166 3.30 -20.98 -7.52
CA LYS A 166 3.24 -21.64 -8.83
C LYS A 166 2.00 -21.28 -9.62
N GLU A 167 0.82 -21.47 -9.01
CA GLU A 167 -0.47 -21.13 -9.62
C GLU A 167 -0.57 -19.63 -9.90
N PHE A 168 -0.11 -18.79 -8.97
CA PHE A 168 -0.07 -17.34 -9.15
C PHE A 168 0.81 -16.92 -10.32
N LYS A 169 2.00 -17.52 -10.48
CA LYS A 169 2.92 -17.29 -11.60
C LYS A 169 2.30 -17.71 -12.93
N GLN A 170 1.62 -18.86 -12.98
CA GLN A 170 0.90 -19.29 -14.18
C GLN A 170 -0.22 -18.30 -14.54
N LEU A 171 -0.95 -17.82 -13.54
CA LEU A 171 -2.01 -16.84 -13.72
C LEU A 171 -1.47 -15.51 -14.24
N ALA A 172 -0.41 -14.98 -13.64
CA ALA A 172 0.25 -13.73 -14.04
C ALA A 172 0.81 -13.79 -15.47
N ASN A 173 1.25 -14.96 -15.93
CA ASN A 173 1.77 -15.15 -17.30
C ASN A 173 0.71 -15.60 -18.32
N SER A 174 -0.54 -15.81 -17.89
CA SER A 174 -1.63 -16.13 -18.81
C SER A 174 -1.95 -14.96 -19.73
N THR A 175 -2.53 -15.23 -20.90
CA THR A 175 -2.94 -14.20 -21.89
C THR A 175 -3.80 -13.08 -21.30
N LYS A 176 -4.52 -13.36 -20.20
CA LYS A 176 -5.41 -12.40 -19.55
C LYS A 176 -4.67 -11.39 -18.67
N TYR A 177 -3.57 -11.79 -18.03
CA TYR A 177 -2.89 -10.98 -16.99
C TYR A 177 -1.44 -10.65 -17.34
N CYS A 178 -0.88 -11.25 -18.38
CA CYS A 178 0.50 -10.99 -18.79
C CYS A 178 0.70 -9.52 -19.12
N THR A 179 1.93 -9.03 -18.88
CA THR A 179 2.33 -7.69 -19.25
C THR A 179 2.08 -7.46 -20.75
N PRO A 180 1.35 -6.41 -21.15
CA PRO A 180 1.13 -6.11 -22.56
C PRO A 180 2.47 -5.76 -23.22
N ARG A 181 2.59 -5.94 -24.54
CA ARG A 181 3.78 -5.49 -25.27
C ARG A 181 3.95 -3.98 -25.12
N TYR A 182 5.17 -3.51 -24.89
CA TYR A 182 5.49 -2.08 -24.74
C TYR A 182 6.87 -1.78 -25.33
N ILE A 183 7.12 -0.50 -25.67
CA ILE A 183 8.39 -0.04 -26.25
C ILE A 183 9.36 0.39 -25.14
N ASP A 184 8.86 1.17 -24.19
CA ASP A 184 9.60 1.70 -23.05
C ASP A 184 8.69 1.84 -21.82
N TYR A 185 9.26 2.27 -20.69
CA TYR A 185 8.50 2.41 -19.44
C TYR A 185 7.40 3.48 -19.52
N GLU A 186 7.55 4.51 -20.36
CA GLU A 186 6.56 5.57 -20.57
C GLU A 186 5.32 5.03 -21.30
N ASP A 187 5.51 4.19 -22.32
CA ASP A 187 4.42 3.49 -23.00
C ASP A 187 3.71 2.50 -22.06
N LEU A 188 4.47 1.77 -21.24
CA LEU A 188 3.89 0.86 -20.25
C LEU A 188 3.08 1.60 -19.18
N GLU A 189 3.59 2.73 -18.67
CA GLU A 189 2.87 3.58 -17.71
C GLU A 189 1.58 4.15 -18.32
N ARG A 190 1.63 4.63 -19.57
CA ARG A 190 0.44 5.11 -20.29
C ARG A 190 -0.61 4.00 -20.43
N LYS A 191 -0.18 2.77 -20.73
CA LYS A 191 -1.07 1.59 -20.81
C LYS A 191 -1.63 1.22 -19.45
N TYR A 192 -0.84 1.32 -18.38
CA TYR A 192 -1.30 1.09 -17.01
C TYR A 192 -2.45 2.04 -16.66
N TRP A 193 -2.24 3.36 -16.74
CA TRP A 193 -3.26 4.34 -16.37
C TRP A 193 -4.49 4.31 -17.28
N ARG A 194 -4.31 4.01 -18.58
CA ARG A 194 -5.43 3.89 -19.52
C ARG A 194 -6.29 2.67 -19.23
N ASN A 195 -5.70 1.55 -18.81
CA ASN A 195 -6.38 0.27 -18.76
C ASN A 195 -6.73 -0.23 -17.35
N LEU A 196 -6.44 0.57 -16.32
CA LEU A 196 -6.56 0.22 -14.91
C LEU A 196 -7.91 -0.38 -14.51
N THR A 197 -9.00 -0.01 -15.18
CA THR A 197 -10.38 -0.45 -14.86
C THR A 197 -10.88 -1.66 -15.67
N PHE A 198 -10.16 -2.13 -16.70
CA PHE A 198 -10.67 -3.19 -17.58
C PHE A 198 -10.50 -4.60 -17.02
N VAL A 199 -9.34 -4.89 -16.46
CA VAL A 199 -9.01 -6.21 -15.91
C VAL A 199 -8.54 -6.00 -14.49
N ALA A 200 -9.31 -6.54 -13.53
CA ALA A 200 -8.94 -6.51 -12.12
C ALA A 200 -7.83 -7.55 -11.84
N PRO A 201 -6.59 -7.13 -11.57
CA PRO A 201 -5.47 -8.04 -11.30
C PRO A 201 -5.65 -8.72 -9.94
N ILE A 202 -4.87 -9.78 -9.71
CA ILE A 202 -4.81 -10.46 -8.41
C ILE A 202 -3.46 -10.16 -7.79
N TYR A 203 -3.46 -9.82 -6.50
CA TYR A 203 -2.28 -9.45 -5.74
C TYR A 203 -2.12 -10.39 -4.52
N GLY A 204 -0.97 -11.05 -4.43
CA GLY A 204 -0.59 -11.87 -3.27
C GLY A 204 0.05 -11.03 -2.17
N ALA A 205 -0.73 -10.16 -1.55
CA ALA A 205 -0.28 -9.27 -0.48
C ALA A 205 -0.27 -9.96 0.90
N ASP A 206 0.37 -9.31 1.87
CA ASP A 206 0.25 -9.60 3.31
C ASP A 206 0.57 -11.06 3.68
N ILE A 207 1.56 -11.65 2.99
CA ILE A 207 2.05 -13.00 3.27
C ILE A 207 3.08 -12.93 4.40
N ASN A 208 2.78 -13.58 5.52
CA ASN A 208 3.73 -13.72 6.62
C ASN A 208 4.89 -14.64 6.21
N GLY A 209 6.12 -14.16 6.36
CA GLY A 209 7.32 -14.96 6.11
C GLY A 209 8.48 -14.11 5.60
N SER A 210 9.61 -14.77 5.35
CA SER A 210 10.78 -14.18 4.71
C SER A 210 11.35 -15.13 3.66
N ILE A 211 11.83 -14.58 2.55
CA ILE A 211 12.54 -15.31 1.51
C ILE A 211 14.06 -15.10 1.57
N TYR A 212 14.55 -14.64 2.71
CA TYR A 212 15.98 -14.45 2.97
C TYR A 212 16.57 -15.75 3.55
N ASP A 213 17.81 -16.09 3.20
CA ASP A 213 18.51 -17.26 3.78
C ASP A 213 18.90 -16.98 5.24
N GLU A 214 18.88 -17.93 6.17
CA GLU A 214 19.21 -17.62 7.58
C GLU A 214 20.59 -16.98 7.81
N VAL A 215 21.54 -17.22 6.89
CA VAL A 215 22.94 -16.77 7.01
C VAL A 215 23.21 -15.38 6.47
N CYS A 216 22.28 -14.75 5.76
CA CYS A 216 22.49 -13.36 5.38
C CYS A 216 22.13 -12.49 6.61
N LEU A 217 22.95 -11.47 6.90
CA LEU A 217 22.84 -10.66 8.13
C LEU A 217 22.72 -9.16 7.84
N ALA A 218 23.16 -8.72 6.66
CA ALA A 218 23.03 -7.34 6.25
C ALA A 218 21.60 -7.05 5.78
N PHE A 219 21.00 -5.95 6.26
CA PHE A 219 19.63 -5.49 5.96
C PHE A 219 18.48 -6.37 6.48
N TYR A 220 18.73 -7.32 7.39
CA TYR A 220 17.67 -8.14 8.03
C TYR A 220 16.79 -7.34 8.98
N GLU A 221 17.38 -6.36 9.66
CA GLU A 221 16.71 -5.64 10.75
C GLU A 221 15.55 -4.75 10.29
N VAL A 222 15.35 -4.57 8.99
CA VAL A 222 14.24 -3.77 8.45
C VAL A 222 12.90 -4.51 8.60
N TYR A 223 12.90 -5.85 8.67
CA TYR A 223 11.66 -6.63 8.76
C TYR A 223 11.07 -6.72 10.17
N PHE A 224 11.80 -6.31 11.22
CA PHE A 224 11.30 -6.37 12.60
C PHE A 224 10.90 -5.00 13.19
N PHE A 225 11.17 -3.90 12.48
CA PHE A 225 10.94 -2.53 13.00
C PHE A 225 9.90 -1.75 12.17
N GLN A 226 8.62 -2.16 12.26
CA GLN A 226 7.49 -1.30 11.91
C GLN A 226 7.02 -0.45 13.11
N PRO A 227 7.71 0.66 13.45
CA PRO A 227 6.92 1.80 13.94
C PRO A 227 7.32 3.18 13.40
N PHE A 228 8.40 3.37 12.66
CA PHE A 228 8.94 4.74 12.48
C PHE A 228 8.29 5.61 11.38
N PHE A 229 7.38 5.08 10.56
CA PHE A 229 6.69 5.87 9.51
C PHE A 229 5.24 6.28 9.85
N LYS A 230 4.81 6.20 11.12
CA LYS A 230 3.45 6.62 11.53
C LYS A 230 3.22 8.15 11.62
N GLY A 231 4.20 8.98 11.25
CA GLY A 231 4.17 10.43 11.52
C GLY A 231 3.76 11.38 10.39
N TYR A 232 3.55 10.93 9.15
CA TYR A 232 3.45 11.85 8.00
C TYR A 232 2.26 11.64 7.06
N CYS A 233 1.14 11.11 7.56
CA CYS A 233 -0.16 11.22 6.88
C CYS A 233 -1.24 11.63 7.87
N THR A 234 -1.51 12.93 7.94
CA THR A 234 -2.77 13.51 8.40
C THR A 234 -3.25 14.48 7.33
#